data_AF-A0EG15-F1
#
_entry.id   AF-A0EG15-F1
#
_cell.length_a   1.000
_cell.length_b   1.000
_cell.length_c   1.000
_cell.angle_alpha   90.00
_cell.angle_beta   90.00
_cell.angle_gamma   90.00
#
_symmetry.space_group_name_H-M   'P 1'
#
loop_
_entity.id
_entity.type
_entity.pdbx_description
1 polymer ?
#
loop_
_entity_poly.entity_id
_entity_poly.type
_entity_poly.pdbx_seq_one_letter_code
_entity_poly.pdbx_strand_id
1 'polypeptide(L)'
;MENNNDIPSILKSNLHSNRRSLKISVVHPTDESLTNVQDEERFLYEKRQWEISSQQVSLENIQKEQMEKYKGEWNWGVFVEFFLYHQIFFTILGPFMVILFSLWPGLTLMKNMKFYGNSMPFYLQTLLWFGSVVGGLGYFFWDESLITLTEILFLWYALTIRSVVIAAKYATFSRSVINLYKSTLLPDEVFQFDLMMGEWREQSPKILFLEPYRSLQRYQFEISLFKMDFIVQPHQETKVAIAKVDINFFRDTGISLDDDEYSGFKLFGYLVNHYQSKNSANAHMYICVLEAFILSTTPMWLRIVDLIDSVEALDMFRMVLNIVSSFIGFWGSNIFFHQAFYDFKRKFFLLEQLLLIIKVRPDQIEQLKLLPTLNFNNITTWQAWSMMRAISFDYGQTYNLRTQGFYSLCFLGFIVLIFLSLLLILDFVHLDLFQLILLGELAIMILGFTAYYLALGAKLNTYLDQCEVALQDVKSIYQDLLRMKDVYFEENKEPQNYIHKKFKQLLQNESQVEEVIKSIIQELDDNIRIIQYDSRNNPFKLYGIKITFNLLKSAAVGLSTIYSYSLQQRFMNIK
;
A
#
# COMPACT_ATOMS: atom_id res chain seq x y z
N MET A 1 57.04 0.60 -0.16
CA MET A 1 56.59 1.76 0.64
C MET A 1 55.55 1.23 1.60
N GLU A 2 56.03 0.98 2.82
CA GLU A 2 55.21 0.72 4.00
C GLU A 2 54.31 1.93 4.25
N ASN A 3 53.04 1.69 4.58
CA ASN A 3 52.43 2.39 5.69
C ASN A 3 51.16 1.70 6.18
N ASN A 4 51.26 1.30 7.44
CA ASN A 4 50.22 0.98 8.39
C ASN A 4 48.97 1.87 8.23
N ASN A 5 47.81 1.26 8.33
CA ASN A 5 46.65 1.88 8.96
C ASN A 5 45.95 0.85 9.83
N ASP A 6 46.26 0.94 11.11
CA ASP A 6 45.55 0.32 12.22
C ASP A 6 44.07 0.73 12.20
N ILE A 7 43.19 -0.26 12.12
CA ILE A 7 41.76 -0.07 12.38
C ILE A 7 41.51 -0.44 13.84
N PRO A 8 40.97 0.47 14.68
CA PRO A 8 40.77 0.20 16.08
C PRO A 8 39.67 -0.84 16.30
N SER A 9 40.01 -1.86 17.07
CA SER A 9 39.16 -2.89 17.64
C SER A 9 38.28 -2.33 18.76
N ILE A 10 37.23 -1.58 18.41
CA ILE A 10 36.16 -1.22 19.34
C ILE A 10 34.81 -1.51 18.68
N LEU A 11 34.36 -2.77 18.81
CA LEU A 11 32.95 -3.21 18.80
C LEU A 11 32.91 -4.75 18.93
N LYS A 12 33.42 -5.25 20.05
CA LYS A 12 33.10 -6.59 20.57
C LYS A 12 32.79 -6.45 22.05
N SER A 13 31.55 -6.13 22.38
CA SER A 13 30.92 -6.50 23.66
C SER A 13 29.45 -6.09 23.63
N ASN A 14 28.64 -6.87 24.32
CA ASN A 14 27.21 -6.65 24.62
C ASN A 14 26.20 -7.36 23.70
N LEU A 15 26.37 -8.68 23.57
CA LEU A 15 25.25 -9.63 23.50
C LEU A 15 25.48 -10.74 24.53
N HIS A 16 25.47 -10.36 25.82
CA HIS A 16 25.21 -11.32 26.89
C HIS A 16 23.79 -11.09 27.41
N SER A 17 22.90 -11.98 26.99
CA SER A 17 21.57 -12.17 27.55
C SER A 17 21.69 -12.52 29.03
N ASN A 18 21.56 -11.52 29.90
CA ASN A 18 21.29 -11.74 31.31
C ASN A 18 19.83 -12.21 31.45
N ARG A 19 19.58 -13.51 31.25
CA ARG A 19 18.43 -14.17 31.88
C ARG A 19 18.75 -14.30 33.37
N ARG A 20 18.49 -13.22 34.13
CA ARG A 20 18.33 -13.33 35.58
C ARG A 20 17.02 -14.06 35.84
N SER A 21 17.11 -15.33 36.21
CA SER A 21 16.03 -16.01 36.89
C SER A 21 15.81 -15.32 38.24
N LEU A 22 14.70 -14.59 38.35
CA LEU A 22 14.19 -14.10 39.62
C LEU A 22 13.78 -15.33 40.46
N LYS A 23 14.70 -15.80 41.32
CA LYS A 23 14.32 -16.62 42.48
C LYS A 23 13.68 -15.67 43.50
N ILE A 24 12.35 -15.59 43.45
CA ILE A 24 11.55 -14.96 44.50
C ILE A 24 11.67 -15.86 45.72
N SER A 25 12.33 -15.36 46.77
CA SER A 25 12.30 -15.98 48.09
C SER A 25 10.96 -15.64 48.74
N VAL A 26 10.18 -16.68 49.04
CA VAL A 26 8.94 -16.57 49.81
C VAL A 26 9.32 -16.32 51.26
N VAL A 27 9.16 -15.07 51.70
CA VAL A 27 9.22 -14.70 53.12
C VAL A 27 7.83 -14.93 53.68
N HIS A 28 7.71 -15.83 54.68
CA HIS A 28 6.48 -16.00 55.45
C HIS A 28 6.38 -14.90 56.51
N PRO A 29 5.31 -14.08 56.52
CA PRO A 29 4.96 -13.28 57.68
C PRO A 29 3.94 -14.05 58.54
N THR A 30 4.34 -14.41 59.75
CA THR A 30 3.42 -14.65 60.87
C THR A 30 3.09 -13.29 61.47
N ASP A 31 1.87 -12.81 61.28
CA ASP A 31 1.03 -12.22 62.34
C ASP A 31 -0.30 -11.73 61.75
N GLU A 32 -1.38 -12.21 62.36
CA GLU A 32 -2.78 -12.04 61.98
C GLU A 32 -3.28 -10.62 62.29
N SER A 33 -3.30 -9.71 61.31
CA SER A 33 -4.29 -8.60 61.23
C SER A 33 -4.18 -7.73 59.95
N LEU A 34 -3.87 -8.30 58.78
CA LEU A 34 -3.70 -7.55 57.51
C LEU A 34 -4.50 -8.14 56.33
N THR A 35 -5.73 -8.57 56.57
CA THR A 35 -6.61 -9.18 55.55
C THR A 35 -7.38 -8.16 54.69
N ASN A 36 -6.73 -7.13 54.15
CA ASN A 36 -7.37 -6.30 53.12
C ASN A 36 -6.42 -5.74 52.05
N VAL A 37 -5.14 -5.52 52.36
CA VAL A 37 -4.18 -4.99 51.38
C VAL A 37 -3.59 -6.10 50.49
N GLN A 38 -3.34 -7.29 51.04
CA GLN A 38 -2.81 -8.41 50.25
C GLN A 38 -3.81 -8.98 49.23
N ASP A 39 -5.11 -8.95 49.53
CA ASP A 39 -6.14 -9.42 48.61
C ASP A 39 -6.37 -8.43 47.46
N GLU A 40 -6.25 -7.12 47.71
CA GLU A 40 -6.31 -6.10 46.65
C GLU A 40 -5.09 -6.17 45.73
N GLU A 41 -3.87 -6.29 46.27
CA GLU A 41 -2.66 -6.47 45.47
C GLU A 41 -2.69 -7.77 44.67
N ARG A 42 -3.17 -8.86 45.28
CA ARG A 42 -3.34 -10.15 44.60
C ARG A 42 -4.39 -10.08 43.49
N PHE A 43 -5.54 -9.45 43.73
CA PHE A 43 -6.56 -9.23 42.72
C PHE A 43 -6.04 -8.38 41.55
N LEU A 44 -5.31 -7.30 41.83
CA LEU A 44 -4.69 -6.47 40.80
C LEU A 44 -3.62 -7.22 40.01
N TYR A 45 -2.85 -8.09 40.67
CA TYR A 45 -1.87 -8.95 40.02
C TYR A 45 -2.52 -10.01 39.12
N GLU A 46 -3.51 -10.73 39.63
CA GLU A 46 -4.26 -11.74 38.88
C GLU A 46 -5.02 -11.11 37.70
N LYS A 47 -5.63 -9.95 37.90
CA LYS A 47 -6.24 -9.15 36.82
C LYS A 47 -5.20 -8.75 35.76
N ARG A 48 -4.01 -8.30 36.17
CA ARG A 48 -2.93 -7.95 35.24
C ARG A 48 -2.42 -9.17 34.47
N GLN A 49 -2.29 -10.33 35.11
CA GLN A 49 -1.90 -11.59 34.45
C GLN A 49 -2.99 -12.06 33.48
N TRP A 50 -4.26 -11.93 33.84
CA TRP A 50 -5.37 -12.21 32.95
C TRP A 50 -5.42 -11.24 31.76
N GLU A 51 -5.19 -9.94 31.97
CA GLU A 51 -5.07 -8.95 30.89
C GLU A 51 -3.89 -9.26 29.95
N ILE A 52 -2.72 -9.64 30.49
CA ILE A 52 -1.55 -10.03 29.68
C ILE A 52 -1.84 -11.30 28.88
N SER A 53 -2.37 -12.33 29.52
CA SER A 53 -2.67 -13.61 28.85
C SER A 53 -3.78 -13.46 27.81
N SER A 54 -4.85 -12.72 28.09
CA SER A 54 -5.90 -12.42 27.12
C SER A 54 -5.39 -11.57 25.95
N GLN A 55 -4.49 -10.61 26.20
CA GLN A 55 -3.82 -9.86 25.13
C GLN A 55 -2.91 -10.76 24.28
N GLN A 56 -2.13 -11.64 24.88
CA GLN A 56 -1.27 -12.59 24.14
C GLN A 56 -2.11 -13.53 23.27
N VAL A 57 -3.16 -14.14 23.82
CA VAL A 57 -4.09 -14.98 23.08
C VAL A 57 -4.76 -14.19 21.95
N SER A 58 -5.09 -12.92 22.17
CA SER A 58 -5.66 -12.08 21.11
C SER A 58 -4.65 -11.80 19.98
N LEU A 59 -3.37 -11.59 20.30
CA LEU A 59 -2.33 -11.31 19.31
C LEU A 59 -2.01 -12.54 18.45
N GLU A 60 -1.89 -13.71 19.08
CA GLU A 60 -1.71 -14.98 18.39
C GLU A 60 -2.90 -15.29 17.47
N ASN A 61 -4.12 -15.06 17.94
CA ASN A 61 -5.32 -15.23 17.12
C ASN A 61 -5.33 -14.28 15.93
N ILE A 62 -4.94 -13.01 16.10
CA ILE A 62 -4.81 -12.04 15.00
C ILE A 62 -3.75 -12.52 14.01
N GLN A 63 -2.59 -12.94 14.49
CA GLN A 63 -1.48 -13.38 13.63
C GLN A 63 -1.88 -14.64 12.85
N LYS A 64 -2.50 -15.61 13.51
CA LYS A 64 -3.04 -16.81 12.87
C LYS A 64 -4.10 -16.46 11.83
N GLU A 65 -5.05 -15.60 12.17
CA GLU A 65 -6.06 -15.13 11.21
C GLU A 65 -5.41 -14.36 10.05
N GLN A 66 -4.37 -13.56 10.32
CA GLN A 66 -3.59 -12.86 9.30
C GLN A 66 -2.82 -13.80 8.38
N MET A 67 -2.41 -14.98 8.87
CA MET A 67 -1.75 -16.03 8.09
C MET A 67 -2.76 -16.85 7.28
N GLU A 68 -3.93 -17.12 7.84
CA GLU A 68 -5.02 -17.87 7.17
C GLU A 68 -5.74 -16.99 6.13
N LYS A 69 -5.75 -15.67 6.33
CA LYS A 69 -6.36 -14.72 5.39
C LYS A 69 -5.39 -14.34 4.28
N TYR A 70 -5.42 -15.15 3.24
CA TYR A 70 -4.71 -14.86 2.01
C TYR A 70 -5.54 -14.03 1.00
N LYS A 71 -6.89 -14.04 1.07
CA LYS A 71 -7.75 -13.20 0.21
C LYS A 71 -8.29 -11.98 0.96
N GLY A 72 -8.02 -10.79 0.41
CA GLY A 72 -8.68 -9.55 0.84
C GLY A 72 -10.09 -9.49 0.24
N GLU A 73 -11.08 -9.16 1.07
CA GLU A 73 -12.48 -8.96 0.64
C GLU A 73 -12.93 -7.57 1.07
N TRP A 74 -13.79 -6.94 0.25
CA TRP A 74 -14.38 -5.65 0.55
C TRP A 74 -15.77 -5.83 1.13
N ASN A 75 -16.01 -5.32 2.33
CA ASN A 75 -17.31 -5.38 2.99
C ASN A 75 -17.98 -4.01 3.03
N TRP A 76 -19.00 -3.81 2.20
CA TRP A 76 -19.76 -2.56 2.14
C TRP A 76 -20.52 -2.23 3.42
N GLY A 77 -21.02 -3.23 4.15
CA GLY A 77 -21.72 -3.02 5.41
C GLY A 77 -20.78 -2.43 6.48
N VAL A 78 -19.58 -3.00 6.58
CA VAL A 78 -18.52 -2.50 7.47
C VAL A 78 -18.02 -1.13 7.01
N PHE A 79 -17.87 -0.91 5.69
CA PHE A 79 -17.51 0.39 5.15
C PHE A 79 -18.49 1.48 5.61
N VAL A 80 -19.80 1.29 5.39
CA VAL A 80 -20.82 2.27 5.75
C VAL A 80 -20.89 2.47 7.26
N GLU A 81 -20.83 1.39 8.05
CA GLU A 81 -20.81 1.46 9.53
C GLU A 81 -19.69 2.36 10.03
N PHE A 82 -18.44 2.08 9.63
CA PHE A 82 -17.29 2.84 10.10
C PHE A 82 -17.21 4.24 9.47
N PHE A 83 -17.68 4.43 8.25
CA PHE A 83 -17.80 5.76 7.64
C PHE A 83 -18.74 6.64 8.47
N LEU A 84 -19.92 6.13 8.84
CA LEU A 84 -20.87 6.87 9.68
C LEU A 84 -20.30 7.17 11.06
N TYR A 85 -19.57 6.23 11.67
CA TYR A 85 -18.92 6.47 12.96
C TYR A 85 -17.95 7.66 12.91
N HIS A 86 -17.09 7.70 11.89
CA HIS A 86 -16.13 8.79 11.75
C HIS A 86 -16.79 10.10 11.35
N GLN A 87 -17.85 10.06 10.52
CA GLN A 87 -18.57 11.28 10.17
C GLN A 87 -19.29 11.88 11.37
N ILE A 88 -20.02 11.07 12.14
CA ILE A 88 -20.69 11.53 13.36
C ILE A 88 -19.65 12.09 14.34
N PHE A 89 -18.50 11.44 14.49
CA PHE A 89 -17.42 11.96 15.35
C PHE A 89 -16.89 13.30 14.84
N PHE A 90 -16.48 13.42 13.57
CA PHE A 90 -15.84 14.63 13.06
C PHE A 90 -16.78 15.82 12.84
N THR A 91 -18.08 15.59 12.63
CA THR A 91 -19.02 16.66 12.25
C THR A 91 -20.04 17.00 13.33
N ILE A 92 -20.43 16.04 14.19
CA ILE A 92 -21.56 16.22 15.12
C ILE A 92 -21.08 16.12 16.57
N LEU A 93 -20.69 14.92 17.02
CA LEU A 93 -20.59 14.59 18.44
C LEU A 93 -19.19 14.72 19.03
N GLY A 94 -18.15 14.45 18.24
CA GLY A 94 -16.77 14.45 18.72
C GLY A 94 -16.57 13.58 19.97
N PRO A 95 -15.84 14.07 21.00
CA PRO A 95 -15.63 13.35 22.25
C PRO A 95 -16.93 12.92 22.96
N PHE A 96 -18.05 13.63 22.75
CA PHE A 96 -19.34 13.29 23.35
C PHE A 96 -19.96 12.03 22.74
N MET A 97 -19.43 11.54 21.62
CA MET A 97 -19.85 10.27 21.02
C MET A 97 -19.75 9.10 21.99
N VAL A 98 -18.81 9.15 22.94
CA VAL A 98 -18.64 8.13 23.99
C VAL A 98 -19.91 7.95 24.82
N ILE A 99 -20.68 9.01 25.08
CA ILE A 99 -21.91 8.93 25.87
C ILE A 99 -22.95 8.07 25.13
N LEU A 100 -23.19 8.37 23.85
CA LEU A 100 -24.17 7.67 23.03
C LEU A 100 -23.73 6.25 22.66
N PHE A 101 -22.44 6.07 22.36
CA PHE A 101 -21.90 4.82 21.84
C PHE A 101 -21.36 3.89 22.94
N SER A 102 -21.44 4.31 24.21
CA SER A 102 -21.11 3.46 25.36
C SER A 102 -22.02 2.24 25.47
N LEU A 103 -23.29 2.37 25.06
CA LEU A 103 -24.29 1.30 25.10
C LEU A 103 -24.22 0.38 23.87
N TRP A 104 -24.04 0.96 22.69
CA TRP A 104 -23.89 0.22 21.43
C TRP A 104 -23.11 1.09 20.44
N PRO A 105 -22.00 0.61 19.84
CA PRO A 105 -21.44 -0.75 19.83
C PRO A 105 -20.53 -1.08 21.04
N GLY A 106 -20.32 -0.16 21.97
CA GLY A 106 -19.56 -0.37 23.21
C GLY A 106 -18.26 0.42 23.29
N LEU A 107 -17.78 0.61 24.53
CA LEU A 107 -16.56 1.38 24.83
C LEU A 107 -15.31 0.78 24.17
N THR A 108 -15.18 -0.55 24.09
CA THR A 108 -13.99 -1.17 23.50
C THR A 108 -13.73 -0.70 22.07
N LEU A 109 -14.78 -0.63 21.23
CA LEU A 109 -14.64 -0.15 19.87
C LEU A 109 -14.25 1.33 19.82
N MET A 110 -14.85 2.17 20.66
CA MET A 110 -14.51 3.60 20.72
C MET A 110 -13.03 3.81 21.10
N LYS A 111 -12.48 2.95 21.96
CA LYS A 111 -11.06 3.02 22.36
C LYS A 111 -10.15 2.59 21.22
N ASN A 112 -10.53 1.52 20.53
CA ASN A 112 -9.79 1.02 19.38
C ASN A 112 -9.80 2.03 18.21
N MET A 113 -10.91 2.74 17.98
CA MET A 113 -10.98 3.84 17.00
C MET A 113 -10.29 5.13 17.46
N LYS A 114 -9.75 5.15 18.69
CA LYS A 114 -9.11 6.32 19.32
C LYS A 114 -10.06 7.52 19.44
N PHE A 115 -11.36 7.27 19.63
CA PHE A 115 -12.38 8.29 19.91
C PHE A 115 -12.41 8.69 21.38
N TYR A 116 -11.68 7.98 22.25
CA TYR A 116 -11.44 8.40 23.63
C TYR A 116 -10.13 7.83 24.18
N GLY A 117 -9.68 8.41 25.29
CA GLY A 117 -8.48 7.99 26.02
C GLY A 117 -7.33 8.99 25.87
N ASN A 118 -6.24 8.75 26.59
CA ASN A 118 -5.08 9.64 26.59
C ASN A 118 -4.07 9.24 25.51
N SER A 119 -4.35 9.59 24.25
CA SER A 119 -3.46 9.28 23.13
C SER A 119 -3.40 10.44 22.12
N MET A 120 -2.25 10.63 21.47
CA MET A 120 -2.09 11.67 20.45
C MET A 120 -3.12 11.59 19.31
N PRO A 121 -3.48 10.40 18.78
CA PRO A 121 -4.54 10.29 17.79
C PRO A 121 -5.91 10.78 18.29
N PHE A 122 -6.25 10.57 19.56
CA PHE A 122 -7.50 11.10 20.13
C PHE A 122 -7.51 12.63 20.14
N TYR A 123 -6.42 13.26 20.58
CA TYR A 123 -6.32 14.72 20.61
C TYR A 123 -6.39 15.33 19.22
N LEU A 124 -5.73 14.73 18.22
CA LEU A 124 -5.81 15.18 16.83
C LEU A 124 -7.22 15.04 16.25
N GLN A 125 -7.92 13.94 16.53
CA GLN A 125 -9.30 13.75 16.09
C GLN A 125 -10.26 14.74 16.78
N THR A 126 -10.04 15.01 18.07
CA THR A 126 -10.81 15.99 18.82
C THR A 126 -10.59 17.41 18.28
N LEU A 127 -9.36 17.74 17.89
CA LEU A 127 -9.04 19.03 17.25
C LEU A 127 -9.78 19.20 15.91
N LEU A 128 -9.85 18.15 15.09
CA LEU A 128 -10.63 18.16 13.84
C LEU A 128 -12.11 18.41 14.09
N TRP A 129 -12.69 17.71 15.07
CA TRP A 129 -14.08 17.93 15.46
C TRP A 129 -14.30 19.34 15.99
N PHE A 130 -13.40 19.82 16.85
CA PHE A 130 -13.50 21.16 17.43
C PHE A 130 -13.50 22.24 16.35
N GLY A 131 -12.64 22.13 15.33
CA GLY A 131 -12.68 23.03 14.19
C GLY A 131 -13.90 22.88 13.29
N SER A 132 -14.42 21.66 13.12
CA SER A 132 -15.68 21.43 12.42
C SER A 132 -16.89 22.08 13.11
N VAL A 133 -16.97 22.00 14.45
CA VAL A 133 -18.04 22.63 15.23
C VAL A 133 -17.89 24.14 15.28
N VAL A 134 -16.71 24.64 15.67
CA VAL A 134 -16.48 26.08 15.87
C VAL A 134 -16.44 26.84 14.54
N GLY A 135 -15.83 26.25 13.50
CA GLY A 135 -15.81 26.82 12.16
C GLY A 135 -17.11 26.60 11.41
N GLY A 136 -17.57 25.34 11.34
CA GLY A 136 -18.72 24.94 10.53
C GLY A 136 -20.08 25.19 11.18
N LEU A 137 -20.36 24.61 12.35
CA LEU A 137 -21.66 24.84 13.01
C LEU A 137 -21.81 26.28 13.49
N GLY A 138 -20.71 26.88 13.95
CA GLY A 138 -20.67 28.29 14.36
C GLY A 138 -21.22 29.25 13.31
N TYR A 139 -20.99 28.98 12.03
CA TYR A 139 -21.52 29.78 10.93
C TYR A 139 -23.04 29.96 10.98
N PHE A 140 -23.78 28.94 11.43
CA PHE A 140 -25.24 28.98 11.49
C PHE A 140 -25.78 29.64 12.77
N PHE A 141 -24.93 29.82 13.78
CA PHE A 141 -25.34 30.38 15.08
C PHE A 141 -24.89 31.82 15.30
N TRP A 142 -23.94 32.32 14.51
CA TRP A 142 -23.43 33.69 14.60
C TRP A 142 -23.82 34.49 13.35
N ASP A 143 -24.56 35.58 13.56
CA ASP A 143 -25.13 36.41 12.49
C ASP A 143 -24.07 37.05 11.57
N GLU A 144 -22.85 37.27 12.09
CA GLU A 144 -21.74 37.92 11.38
C GLU A 144 -20.53 36.98 11.24
N SER A 145 -20.72 35.81 10.60
CA SER A 145 -19.60 34.89 10.36
C SER A 145 -18.77 35.31 9.15
N LEU A 146 -17.50 35.65 9.40
CA LEU A 146 -16.53 35.94 8.34
C LEU A 146 -16.10 34.68 7.54
N ILE A 147 -16.29 33.48 8.11
CA ILE A 147 -16.12 32.22 7.39
C ILE A 147 -17.29 32.04 6.41
N THR A 148 -17.00 31.78 5.14
CA THR A 148 -18.01 31.55 4.10
C THR A 148 -18.55 30.12 4.13
N LEU A 149 -19.77 29.92 3.63
CA LEU A 149 -20.34 28.59 3.43
C LEU A 149 -19.43 27.69 2.58
N THR A 150 -18.77 28.24 1.56
CA THR A 150 -17.84 27.51 0.68
C THR A 150 -16.67 26.91 1.47
N GLU A 151 -16.09 27.65 2.42
CA GLU A 151 -15.00 27.14 3.25
C GLU A 151 -15.45 26.03 4.19
N ILE A 152 -16.68 26.11 4.69
CA ILE A 152 -17.27 25.07 5.54
C ILE A 152 -17.49 23.80 4.73
N LEU A 153 -18.02 23.93 3.50
CA LEU A 153 -18.17 22.80 2.59
C LEU A 153 -16.80 22.19 2.24
N PHE A 154 -15.76 23.02 2.08
CA PHE A 154 -14.41 22.55 1.82
C PHE A 154 -13.80 21.79 3.00
N LEU A 155 -13.97 22.28 4.23
CA LEU A 155 -13.61 21.58 5.45
C LEU A 155 -14.36 20.24 5.56
N TRP A 156 -15.68 20.26 5.39
CA TRP A 156 -16.50 19.05 5.47
C TRP A 156 -16.15 18.04 4.39
N TYR A 157 -15.79 18.50 3.20
CA TYR A 157 -15.24 17.65 2.16
C TYR A 157 -13.93 16.98 2.63
N ALA A 158 -12.99 17.74 3.18
CA ALA A 158 -11.73 17.19 3.70
C ALA A 158 -11.96 16.12 4.79
N LEU A 159 -12.89 16.38 5.71
CA LEU A 159 -13.28 15.43 6.77
C LEU A 159 -14.01 14.19 6.20
N THR A 160 -14.79 14.38 5.14
CA THR A 160 -15.50 13.29 4.44
C THR A 160 -14.52 12.35 3.76
N ILE A 161 -13.57 12.88 3.00
CA ILE A 161 -12.53 12.08 2.34
C ILE A 161 -11.67 11.35 3.37
N ARG A 162 -11.32 12.01 4.47
CA ARG A 162 -10.63 11.36 5.59
C ARG A 162 -11.44 10.21 6.18
N SER A 163 -12.74 10.38 6.36
CA SER A 163 -13.65 9.33 6.86
C SER A 163 -13.73 8.16 5.90
N VAL A 164 -13.77 8.41 4.58
CA VAL A 164 -13.74 7.37 3.54
C VAL A 164 -12.45 6.55 3.64
N VAL A 165 -11.30 7.22 3.76
CA VAL A 165 -10.00 6.59 3.90
C VAL A 165 -9.94 5.65 5.10
N ILE A 166 -10.44 6.11 6.25
CA ILE A 166 -10.47 5.31 7.47
C ILE A 166 -11.47 4.15 7.33
N ALA A 167 -12.66 4.39 6.77
CA ALA A 167 -13.66 3.35 6.52
C ALA A 167 -13.14 2.27 5.56
N ALA A 168 -12.39 2.64 4.53
CA ALA A 168 -11.78 1.71 3.59
C ALA A 168 -10.81 0.74 4.26
N LYS A 169 -10.07 1.17 5.30
CA LYS A 169 -9.26 0.28 6.12
C LYS A 169 -10.12 -0.83 6.73
N TYR A 170 -11.18 -0.45 7.46
CA TYR A 170 -12.06 -1.42 8.15
C TYR A 170 -12.83 -2.30 7.17
N ALA A 171 -13.24 -1.77 6.02
CA ALA A 171 -13.93 -2.52 4.98
C ALA A 171 -13.13 -3.71 4.43
N THR A 172 -11.80 -3.68 4.56
CA THR A 172 -10.91 -4.79 4.15
C THR A 172 -10.64 -5.82 5.24
N PHE A 173 -11.14 -5.60 6.46
CA PHE A 173 -11.01 -6.56 7.55
C PHE A 173 -12.03 -7.69 7.43
N SER A 174 -11.62 -8.86 7.90
CA SER A 174 -12.52 -10.02 8.06
C SER A 174 -13.50 -9.75 9.20
N ARG A 175 -14.62 -10.49 9.20
CA ARG A 175 -15.62 -10.36 10.26
C ARG A 175 -15.05 -10.67 11.65
N SER A 176 -14.14 -11.64 11.75
CA SER A 176 -13.43 -12.00 12.98
C SER A 176 -12.53 -10.87 13.49
N VAL A 177 -11.68 -10.27 12.63
CA VAL A 177 -10.94 -9.04 13.01
C VAL A 177 -11.89 -7.93 13.44
N ILE A 178 -12.98 -7.66 12.72
CA ILE A 178 -13.95 -6.62 13.11
C ILE A 178 -14.59 -6.95 14.46
N ASN A 179 -14.95 -8.20 14.71
CA ASN A 179 -15.47 -8.64 16.00
C ASN A 179 -14.43 -8.44 17.10
N LEU A 180 -13.16 -8.68 16.82
CA LEU A 180 -12.08 -8.44 17.77
C LEU A 180 -11.90 -6.95 18.08
N TYR A 181 -11.97 -6.08 17.07
CA TYR A 181 -12.01 -4.62 17.26
C TYR A 181 -13.21 -4.17 18.10
N LYS A 182 -14.33 -4.90 18.05
CA LYS A 182 -15.53 -4.61 18.86
C LYS A 182 -15.46 -5.19 20.27
N SER A 183 -14.83 -6.35 20.46
CA SER A 183 -14.88 -7.11 21.73
C SER A 183 -13.65 -6.94 22.61
N THR A 184 -12.46 -6.71 22.02
CA THR A 184 -11.17 -6.78 22.72
C THR A 184 -10.38 -5.49 22.53
N LEU A 185 -9.75 -4.99 23.59
CA LEU A 185 -8.86 -3.84 23.49
C LEU A 185 -7.56 -4.28 22.82
N LEU A 186 -7.28 -3.72 21.64
CA LEU A 186 -6.11 -4.10 20.86
C LEU A 186 -4.86 -3.31 21.30
N PRO A 187 -3.67 -3.92 21.25
CA PRO A 187 -2.42 -3.22 21.52
C PRO A 187 -2.03 -2.30 20.35
N ASP A 188 -1.24 -1.28 20.63
CA ASP A 188 -0.84 -0.27 19.63
C ASP A 188 -0.05 -0.85 18.45
N GLU A 189 0.67 -1.97 18.63
CA GLU A 189 1.39 -2.64 17.54
C GLU A 189 0.44 -3.15 16.44
N VAL A 190 -0.75 -3.64 16.80
CA VAL A 190 -1.75 -4.10 15.81
C VAL A 190 -2.22 -2.93 14.95
N PHE A 191 -2.39 -1.75 15.54
CA PHE A 191 -2.76 -0.56 14.77
C PHE A 191 -1.64 -0.12 13.84
N GLN A 192 -0.37 -0.13 14.29
CA GLN A 192 0.76 0.24 13.43
C GLN A 192 0.93 -0.71 12.25
N PHE A 193 0.71 -2.01 12.46
CA PHE A 193 0.72 -3.00 11.39
C PHE A 193 -0.41 -2.75 10.36
N ASP A 194 -1.62 -2.47 10.86
CA ASP A 194 -2.79 -2.27 10.00
C ASP A 194 -2.78 -0.90 9.27
N LEU A 195 -2.04 0.08 9.78
CA LEU A 195 -1.91 1.40 9.19
C LEU A 195 -1.04 1.36 7.93
N MET A 196 -1.57 1.91 6.84
CA MET A 196 -0.84 2.03 5.57
C MET A 196 0.47 2.83 5.72
N MET A 197 0.52 3.75 6.68
CA MET A 197 1.68 4.58 7.00
C MET A 197 2.65 3.96 8.01
N GLY A 198 2.30 2.81 8.60
CA GLY A 198 3.16 2.09 9.54
C GLY A 198 4.04 1.09 8.80
N GLU A 199 3.97 -0.18 9.19
CA GLU A 199 4.86 -1.23 8.68
C GLU A 199 4.80 -1.43 7.16
N TRP A 200 3.65 -1.16 6.52
CA TRP A 200 3.56 -1.21 5.06
C TRP A 200 4.41 -0.15 4.37
N ARG A 201 4.53 1.05 4.94
CA ARG A 201 5.37 2.08 4.34
C ARG A 201 6.85 1.78 4.54
N GLU A 202 7.20 1.22 5.69
CA GLU A 202 8.56 0.87 6.08
C GLU A 202 9.04 -0.44 5.46
N GLN A 203 8.11 -1.30 5.01
CA GLN A 203 8.39 -2.63 4.48
C GLN A 203 9.14 -3.48 5.51
N SER A 204 8.55 -3.61 6.69
CA SER A 204 9.12 -4.41 7.79
C SER A 204 9.44 -5.85 7.34
N PRO A 205 10.40 -6.55 7.97
CA PRO A 205 10.68 -7.96 7.69
C PRO A 205 9.42 -8.84 7.70
N LYS A 206 8.49 -8.53 8.61
CA LYS A 206 7.18 -9.16 8.70
C LYS A 206 6.36 -8.97 7.42
N ILE A 207 6.25 -7.76 6.89
CA ILE A 207 5.55 -7.48 5.63
C ILE A 207 6.23 -8.17 4.44
N LEU A 208 7.57 -8.12 4.37
CA LEU A 208 8.35 -8.73 3.29
C LEU A 208 8.16 -10.25 3.22
N PHE A 209 7.84 -10.90 4.34
CA PHE A 209 7.49 -12.32 4.37
C PHE A 209 5.99 -12.56 4.13
N LEU A 210 5.11 -11.89 4.88
CA LEU A 210 3.68 -12.17 4.88
C LEU A 210 3.02 -11.94 3.53
N GLU A 211 3.39 -10.88 2.81
CA GLU A 211 2.72 -10.54 1.54
C GLU A 211 3.07 -11.53 0.42
N PRO A 212 4.34 -11.90 0.19
CA PRO A 212 4.67 -13.01 -0.72
C PRO A 212 4.03 -14.32 -0.29
N TYR A 213 4.06 -14.66 1.00
CA TYR A 213 3.46 -15.90 1.50
C TYR A 213 1.95 -15.98 1.22
N ARG A 214 1.21 -14.92 1.53
CA ARG A 214 -0.23 -14.82 1.21
C ARG A 214 -0.48 -14.90 -0.29
N SER A 215 0.39 -14.32 -1.11
CA SER A 215 0.26 -14.43 -2.56
C SER A 215 0.46 -15.88 -3.03
N LEU A 216 1.49 -16.58 -2.55
CA LEU A 216 1.68 -18.01 -2.83
C LEU A 216 0.44 -18.82 -2.45
N GLN A 217 -0.18 -18.55 -1.28
CA GLN A 217 -1.43 -19.19 -0.87
C GLN A 217 -2.62 -18.84 -1.79
N ARG A 218 -2.75 -17.58 -2.25
CA ARG A 218 -3.81 -17.17 -3.21
C ARG A 218 -3.75 -17.97 -4.51
N TYR A 219 -2.53 -18.21 -4.99
CA TYR A 219 -2.28 -18.94 -6.22
C TYR A 219 -2.09 -20.46 -6.01
N GLN A 220 -2.15 -20.93 -4.75
CA GLN A 220 -1.92 -22.33 -4.39
C GLN A 220 -0.56 -22.86 -4.87
N PHE A 221 0.45 -22.00 -4.86
CA PHE A 221 1.81 -22.38 -5.24
C PHE A 221 2.50 -23.15 -4.13
N GLU A 222 3.31 -24.13 -4.51
CA GLU A 222 4.13 -24.89 -3.59
C GLU A 222 5.37 -24.09 -3.18
N ILE A 223 5.56 -23.91 -1.87
CA ILE A 223 6.65 -23.08 -1.32
C ILE A 223 8.03 -23.67 -1.60
N SER A 224 8.14 -25.01 -1.64
CA SER A 224 9.37 -25.75 -1.91
C SER A 224 9.97 -25.41 -3.29
N LEU A 225 9.12 -25.07 -4.25
CA LEU A 225 9.49 -24.72 -5.63
C LEU A 225 9.91 -23.25 -5.77
N PHE A 226 9.79 -22.43 -4.72
CA PHE A 226 10.11 -21.01 -4.79
C PHE A 226 11.62 -20.75 -4.63
N LYS A 227 12.41 -21.35 -5.52
CA LYS A 227 13.88 -21.28 -5.56
C LYS A 227 14.33 -20.95 -6.97
N MET A 228 15.25 -19.99 -7.11
CA MET A 228 15.73 -19.56 -8.42
C MET A 228 17.22 -19.82 -8.60
N ASP A 229 17.56 -20.35 -9.76
CA ASP A 229 18.94 -20.42 -10.23
C ASP A 229 19.24 -19.38 -11.31
N PHE A 230 20.51 -19.01 -11.40
CA PHE A 230 21.00 -18.04 -12.37
C PHE A 230 22.10 -18.64 -13.24
N ILE A 231 22.19 -18.19 -14.51
CA ILE A 231 23.27 -18.63 -15.42
C ILE A 231 24.64 -18.24 -14.88
N VAL A 232 24.71 -17.06 -14.24
CA VAL A 232 25.92 -16.53 -13.61
C VAL A 232 25.59 -16.21 -12.16
N GLN A 233 26.52 -16.53 -11.28
CA GLN A 233 26.41 -16.21 -9.86
C GLN A 233 26.28 -14.68 -9.67
N PRO A 234 25.40 -14.21 -8.77
CA PRO A 234 25.31 -12.79 -8.45
C PRO A 234 26.64 -12.24 -7.94
N HIS A 235 26.88 -10.94 -8.16
CA HIS A 235 28.04 -10.25 -7.59
C HIS A 235 28.07 -10.39 -6.07
N GLN A 236 29.26 -10.39 -5.47
CA GLN A 236 29.43 -10.62 -4.04
C GLN A 236 28.64 -9.61 -3.19
N GLU A 237 28.57 -8.34 -3.61
CA GLU A 237 27.77 -7.32 -2.95
C GLU A 237 26.27 -7.68 -2.94
N THR A 238 25.76 -8.15 -4.08
CA THR A 238 24.38 -8.63 -4.22
C THR A 238 24.11 -9.84 -3.33
N LYS A 239 25.04 -10.81 -3.27
CA LYS A 239 24.92 -11.98 -2.37
C LYS A 239 24.83 -11.57 -0.90
N VAL A 240 25.71 -10.67 -0.47
CA VAL A 240 25.69 -10.13 0.91
C VAL A 240 24.39 -9.38 1.18
N ALA A 241 23.87 -8.63 0.21
CA ALA A 241 22.61 -7.91 0.36
C ALA A 241 21.40 -8.87 0.44
N ILE A 242 21.37 -9.95 -0.35
CA ILE A 242 20.35 -11.01 -0.29
C ILE A 242 20.40 -11.72 1.07
N ALA A 243 21.59 -12.08 1.55
CA ALA A 243 21.76 -12.77 2.83
C ALA A 243 21.34 -11.93 4.06
N LYS A 244 21.36 -10.59 3.92
CA LYS A 244 20.91 -9.65 4.97
C LYS A 244 19.39 -9.52 5.07
N VAL A 245 18.64 -10.03 4.09
CA VAL A 245 17.18 -9.98 4.12
C VAL A 245 16.68 -10.89 5.23
N ASP A 246 16.21 -10.30 6.32
CA ASP A 246 15.67 -11.05 7.43
C ASP A 246 14.29 -11.60 7.06
N ILE A 247 14.23 -12.91 6.90
CA ILE A 247 12.98 -13.65 6.71
C ILE A 247 12.60 -14.42 7.98
N ASN A 248 13.39 -14.39 9.06
CA ASN A 248 13.23 -15.32 10.20
C ASN A 248 11.94 -15.13 11.02
N PHE A 249 11.11 -14.14 10.71
CA PHE A 249 9.77 -13.99 11.29
C PHE A 249 8.94 -15.30 11.22
N PHE A 250 9.19 -16.18 10.25
CA PHE A 250 8.47 -17.46 10.11
C PHE A 250 8.83 -18.51 11.18
N ARG A 251 9.96 -18.38 11.90
CA ARG A 251 10.39 -19.44 12.85
C ARG A 251 9.35 -19.65 13.96
N ASP A 252 8.65 -18.58 14.31
CA ASP A 252 7.59 -18.60 15.31
C ASP A 252 6.25 -19.10 14.75
N THR A 253 6.07 -19.15 13.43
CA THR A 253 4.82 -19.60 12.77
C THR A 253 4.82 -21.11 12.47
N GLY A 254 5.93 -21.81 12.71
CA GLY A 254 6.05 -23.25 12.45
C GLY A 254 6.23 -23.63 10.97
N ILE A 255 6.42 -22.66 10.09
CA ILE A 255 6.69 -22.89 8.67
C ILE A 255 8.17 -23.16 8.49
N SER A 256 8.56 -24.36 8.04
CA SER A 256 9.96 -24.63 7.68
C SER A 256 10.25 -24.07 6.28
N LEU A 257 11.08 -23.03 6.20
CA LEU A 257 11.68 -22.59 4.93
C LEU A 257 13.09 -23.14 4.84
N ASP A 258 13.44 -23.68 3.66
CA ASP A 258 14.83 -24.02 3.36
C ASP A 258 15.66 -22.74 3.35
N ASP A 259 16.76 -22.72 4.10
CA ASP A 259 17.64 -21.54 4.25
C ASP A 259 18.56 -21.33 3.03
N ASP A 260 18.10 -21.70 1.84
CA ASP A 260 18.86 -21.59 0.62
C ASP A 260 19.21 -20.13 0.30
N GLU A 261 20.41 -19.91 -0.25
CA GLU A 261 20.93 -18.58 -0.60
C GLU A 261 20.01 -17.85 -1.59
N TYR A 262 19.34 -18.60 -2.48
CA TYR A 262 18.47 -18.08 -3.55
C TYR A 262 16.99 -18.47 -3.37
N SER A 263 16.52 -18.54 -2.12
CA SER A 263 15.08 -18.61 -1.88
C SER A 263 14.37 -17.38 -2.44
N GLY A 264 13.20 -17.58 -3.04
CA GLY A 264 12.40 -16.53 -3.65
C GLY A 264 12.00 -15.42 -2.67
N PHE A 265 11.82 -15.75 -1.38
CA PHE A 265 11.58 -14.77 -0.33
C PHE A 265 12.76 -13.80 -0.13
N LYS A 266 13.99 -14.31 -0.05
CA LYS A 266 15.19 -13.47 0.10
C LYS A 266 15.40 -12.60 -1.14
N LEU A 267 15.23 -13.18 -2.33
CA LEU A 267 15.32 -12.44 -3.59
C LEU A 267 14.27 -11.34 -3.69
N PHE A 268 13.02 -11.63 -3.31
CA PHE A 268 11.94 -10.64 -3.31
C PHE A 268 12.18 -9.51 -2.32
N GLY A 269 12.53 -9.85 -1.07
CA GLY A 269 12.86 -8.86 -0.05
C GLY A 269 14.07 -8.01 -0.43
N TYR A 270 15.07 -8.59 -1.09
CA TYR A 270 16.22 -7.84 -1.63
C TYR A 270 15.78 -6.78 -2.64
N LEU A 271 14.93 -7.14 -3.61
CA LEU A 271 14.43 -6.19 -4.60
C LEU A 271 13.60 -5.06 -3.95
N VAL A 272 12.71 -5.41 -3.01
CA VAL A 272 11.92 -4.41 -2.28
C VAL A 272 12.81 -3.47 -1.46
N ASN A 273 13.80 -3.99 -0.73
CA ASN A 273 14.74 -3.19 0.05
C ASN A 273 15.59 -2.28 -0.85
N HIS A 274 16.02 -2.76 -2.01
CA HIS A 274 16.73 -1.96 -2.99
C HIS A 274 15.87 -0.80 -3.52
N TYR A 275 14.59 -1.05 -3.80
CA TYR A 275 13.65 0.00 -4.19
C TYR A 275 13.51 1.04 -3.07
N GLN A 276 13.31 0.58 -1.83
CA GLN A 276 13.11 1.44 -0.66
C GLN A 276 14.34 2.32 -0.38
N SER A 277 15.56 1.77 -0.52
CA SER A 277 16.80 2.52 -0.29
C SER A 277 17.01 3.65 -1.30
N LYS A 278 16.53 3.47 -2.54
CA LYS A 278 16.64 4.49 -3.59
C LYS A 278 15.47 5.48 -3.60
N ASN A 279 14.30 5.06 -3.12
CA ASN A 279 13.07 5.85 -3.17
C ASN A 279 12.59 6.15 -1.75
N SER A 280 13.04 7.26 -1.20
CA SER A 280 12.64 7.68 0.15
C SER A 280 11.12 7.93 0.22
N ALA A 281 10.46 7.16 1.09
CA ALA A 281 9.06 7.39 1.42
C ALA A 281 8.84 8.76 2.09
N ASN A 282 9.89 9.38 2.69
CA ASN A 282 9.77 10.68 3.34
C ASN A 282 9.62 11.83 2.34
N ALA A 283 10.26 11.73 1.16
CA ALA A 283 10.10 12.73 0.10
C ALA A 283 8.62 12.91 -0.30
N HIS A 284 7.89 11.79 -0.41
CA HIS A 284 6.47 11.79 -0.73
C HIS A 284 5.62 12.42 0.40
N MET A 285 6.00 12.22 1.67
CA MET A 285 5.31 12.85 2.80
C MET A 285 5.45 14.36 2.79
N TYR A 286 6.63 14.89 2.43
CA TYR A 286 6.81 16.34 2.32
C TYR A 286 5.92 16.96 1.24
N ILE A 287 5.74 16.26 0.11
CA ILE A 287 4.81 16.68 -0.94
C ILE A 287 3.36 16.70 -0.41
N CYS A 288 2.94 15.64 0.30
CA CYS A 288 1.61 15.57 0.91
C CYS A 288 1.35 16.74 1.88
N VAL A 289 2.35 17.07 2.70
CA VAL A 289 2.28 18.19 3.67
C VAL A 289 2.18 19.52 2.93
N LEU A 290 3.00 19.73 1.89
CA LEU A 290 2.98 20.96 1.09
C LEU A 290 1.63 21.15 0.40
N GLU A 291 1.10 20.11 -0.24
CA GLU A 291 -0.22 20.15 -0.89
C GLU A 291 -1.33 20.45 0.12
N ALA A 292 -1.33 19.76 1.27
CA ALA A 292 -2.32 20.01 2.32
C ALA A 292 -2.23 21.44 2.85
N PHE A 293 -1.02 21.98 2.99
CA PHE A 293 -0.80 23.36 3.40
C PHE A 293 -1.39 24.36 2.39
N ILE A 294 -1.09 24.18 1.10
CA ILE A 294 -1.65 25.02 0.02
C ILE A 294 -3.17 25.01 0.10
N LEU A 295 -3.79 23.82 0.03
CA LEU A 295 -5.25 23.67 0.03
C LEU A 295 -5.90 24.30 1.29
N SER A 296 -5.29 24.13 2.45
CA SER A 296 -5.83 24.66 3.69
C SER A 296 -5.70 26.18 3.83
N THR A 297 -4.72 26.80 3.16
CA THR A 297 -4.42 28.24 3.31
C THR A 297 -4.93 29.09 2.15
N THR A 298 -5.20 28.51 0.97
CA THR A 298 -5.76 29.23 -0.19
C THR A 298 -6.98 30.08 0.19
N PRO A 299 -7.99 29.58 0.92
CA PRO A 299 -9.18 30.39 1.23
C PRO A 299 -8.86 31.67 2.01
N MET A 300 -7.88 31.61 2.91
CA MET A 300 -7.42 32.78 3.68
C MET A 300 -6.67 33.76 2.79
N TRP A 301 -5.74 33.27 1.95
CA TRP A 301 -4.93 34.12 1.09
C TRP A 301 -5.77 34.89 0.08
N LEU A 302 -6.81 34.27 -0.49
CA LEU A 302 -7.71 34.93 -1.45
C LEU A 302 -8.52 36.07 -0.84
N ARG A 303 -8.67 36.10 0.49
CA ARG A 303 -9.49 37.07 1.22
C ARG A 303 -8.68 37.95 2.15
N ILE A 304 -7.35 37.93 2.06
CA ILE A 304 -6.47 38.64 2.99
C ILE A 304 -6.75 40.14 3.05
N VAL A 305 -7.16 40.75 1.93
CA VAL A 305 -7.52 42.17 1.87
C VAL A 305 -8.79 42.44 2.67
N ASP A 306 -9.84 41.63 2.48
CA ASP A 306 -11.10 41.76 3.21
C ASP A 306 -10.92 41.52 4.72
N LEU A 307 -9.96 40.66 5.08
CA LEU A 307 -9.60 40.30 6.45
C LEU A 307 -8.86 41.41 7.22
N ILE A 308 -8.10 42.27 6.56
CA ILE A 308 -7.24 43.24 7.27
C ILE A 308 -8.06 44.32 7.98
N ASP A 309 -9.19 44.72 7.39
CA ASP A 309 -9.93 45.90 7.85
C ASP A 309 -11.03 45.59 8.90
N SER A 310 -11.39 44.32 9.09
CA SER A 310 -12.65 43.96 9.76
C SER A 310 -12.61 42.76 10.72
N VAL A 311 -11.45 42.14 10.96
CA VAL A 311 -11.38 40.87 11.70
C VAL A 311 -11.34 41.08 13.21
N GLU A 312 -12.37 40.60 13.89
CA GLU A 312 -12.35 40.41 15.34
C GLU A 312 -11.44 39.25 15.76
N ALA A 313 -10.95 39.26 17.00
CA ALA A 313 -10.10 38.20 17.53
C ALA A 313 -10.76 36.81 17.48
N LEU A 314 -12.09 36.75 17.63
CA LEU A 314 -12.85 35.50 17.54
C LEU A 314 -12.84 34.95 16.11
N ASP A 315 -13.00 35.78 15.09
CA ASP A 315 -12.96 35.34 13.69
C ASP A 315 -11.58 34.89 13.28
N MET A 316 -10.53 35.57 13.74
CA MET A 316 -9.15 35.12 13.54
C MET A 316 -8.92 33.73 14.14
N PHE A 317 -9.41 33.50 15.37
CA PHE A 317 -9.33 32.20 16.01
C PHE A 317 -10.07 31.12 15.22
N ARG A 318 -11.31 31.39 14.78
CA ARG A 318 -12.11 30.46 13.98
C ARG A 318 -11.44 30.14 12.65
N MET A 319 -10.87 31.14 11.98
CA MET A 319 -10.15 30.98 10.73
C MET A 319 -8.89 30.12 10.88
N VAL A 320 -8.06 30.40 11.89
CA VAL A 320 -6.87 29.59 12.20
C VAL A 320 -7.27 28.14 12.47
N LEU A 321 -8.33 27.93 13.25
CA LEU A 321 -8.83 26.61 13.57
C LEU A 321 -9.38 25.88 12.33
N ASN A 322 -10.03 26.57 11.41
CA ASN A 322 -10.49 26.04 10.14
C ASN A 322 -9.31 25.61 9.24
N ILE A 323 -8.27 26.45 9.16
CA ILE A 323 -7.03 26.14 8.42
C ILE A 323 -6.36 24.90 9.00
N VAL A 324 -6.15 24.85 10.33
CA VAL A 324 -5.52 23.69 10.99
C VAL A 324 -6.34 22.42 10.77
N SER A 325 -7.67 22.50 10.87
CA SER A 325 -8.54 21.33 10.69
C SER A 325 -8.56 20.85 9.24
N SER A 326 -8.65 21.78 8.29
CA SER A 326 -8.55 21.49 6.86
C SER A 326 -7.20 20.89 6.51
N PHE A 327 -6.10 21.44 7.05
CA PHE A 327 -4.75 20.91 6.87
C PHE A 327 -4.65 19.46 7.32
N ILE A 328 -5.10 19.12 8.53
CA ILE A 328 -5.05 17.75 9.05
C ILE A 328 -5.96 16.82 8.21
N GLY A 329 -7.12 17.32 7.75
CA GLY A 329 -8.05 16.60 6.88
C GLY A 329 -7.43 16.24 5.53
N PHE A 330 -6.92 17.24 4.81
CA PHE A 330 -6.25 17.06 3.52
C PHE A 330 -4.95 16.29 3.64
N TRP A 331 -4.13 16.54 4.65
CA TRP A 331 -2.89 15.79 4.85
C TRP A 331 -3.14 14.29 4.98
N GLY A 332 -4.12 13.90 5.82
CA GLY A 332 -4.49 12.49 5.98
C GLY A 332 -5.01 11.84 4.68
N SER A 333 -5.68 12.62 3.84
CA SER A 333 -6.24 12.16 2.57
C SER A 333 -5.20 12.08 1.45
N ASN A 334 -4.35 13.09 1.33
CA ASN A 334 -3.27 13.18 0.33
C ASN A 334 -2.23 12.09 0.50
N ILE A 335 -1.99 11.68 1.74
CA ILE A 335 -1.20 10.50 2.04
C ILE A 335 -1.68 9.26 1.25
N PHE A 336 -2.99 9.02 1.17
CA PHE A 336 -3.54 7.86 0.46
C PHE A 336 -3.36 7.97 -1.05
N PHE A 337 -3.55 9.18 -1.61
CA PHE A 337 -3.29 9.45 -3.01
C PHE A 337 -1.82 9.15 -3.39
N HIS A 338 -0.87 9.71 -2.65
CA HIS A 338 0.56 9.54 -2.95
C HIS A 338 1.06 8.13 -2.64
N GLN A 339 0.56 7.48 -1.58
CA GLN A 339 0.95 6.11 -1.26
C GLN A 339 0.55 5.14 -2.36
N ALA A 340 -0.61 5.35 -3.01
CA ALA A 340 -1.01 4.56 -4.18
C ALA A 340 0.03 4.63 -5.30
N PHE A 341 0.56 5.82 -5.58
CA PHE A 341 1.56 6.03 -6.62
C PHE A 341 2.90 5.42 -6.25
N TYR A 342 3.30 5.56 -4.99
CA TYR A 342 4.50 4.92 -4.46
C TYR A 342 4.42 3.40 -4.60
N ASP A 343 3.28 2.80 -4.24
CA ASP A 343 3.05 1.37 -4.34
C ASP A 343 3.08 0.88 -5.80
N PHE A 344 2.50 1.63 -6.75
CA PHE A 344 2.60 1.32 -8.17
C PHE A 344 4.04 1.39 -8.69
N LYS A 345 4.80 2.44 -8.32
CA LYS A 345 6.20 2.56 -8.73
C LYS A 345 7.03 1.40 -8.20
N ARG A 346 6.79 0.94 -6.97
CA ARG A 346 7.41 -0.26 -6.41
C ARG A 346 7.04 -1.50 -7.24
N LYS A 347 5.76 -1.71 -7.55
CA LYS A 347 5.33 -2.84 -8.40
C LYS A 347 5.97 -2.83 -9.78
N PHE A 348 6.02 -1.66 -10.44
CA PHE A 348 6.67 -1.52 -11.74
C PHE A 348 8.14 -1.89 -11.68
N PHE A 349 8.85 -1.38 -10.66
CA PHE A 349 10.24 -1.74 -10.45
C PHE A 349 10.43 -3.26 -10.29
N LEU A 350 9.61 -3.92 -9.46
CA LEU A 350 9.67 -5.37 -9.27
C LEU A 350 9.44 -6.12 -10.58
N LEU A 351 8.36 -5.81 -11.31
CA LEU A 351 8.01 -6.45 -12.58
C LEU A 351 9.06 -6.18 -13.66
N GLU A 352 9.65 -4.99 -13.69
CA GLU A 352 10.72 -4.64 -14.62
C GLU A 352 12.00 -5.42 -14.34
N GLN A 353 12.40 -5.58 -13.07
CA GLN A 353 13.53 -6.45 -12.72
C GLN A 353 13.26 -7.91 -13.12
N LEU A 354 12.03 -8.40 -12.97
CA LEU A 354 11.64 -9.74 -13.41
C LEU A 354 11.66 -9.91 -14.93
N LEU A 355 11.33 -8.86 -15.68
CA LEU A 355 11.47 -8.84 -17.14
C LEU A 355 12.95 -8.86 -17.54
N LEU A 356 13.79 -8.08 -16.86
CA LEU A 356 15.24 -8.01 -17.13
C LEU A 356 15.98 -9.32 -16.89
N ILE A 357 15.56 -10.14 -15.93
CA ILE A 357 16.20 -11.45 -15.67
C ILE A 357 15.87 -12.51 -16.73
N ILE A 358 14.75 -12.38 -17.46
CA ILE A 358 14.40 -13.30 -18.56
C ILE A 358 14.75 -12.76 -19.95
N LYS A 359 15.01 -11.46 -20.08
CA LYS A 359 15.44 -10.87 -21.35
C LYS A 359 16.78 -11.45 -21.80
N VAL A 360 16.77 -12.00 -23.01
CA VAL A 360 17.93 -12.67 -23.62
C VAL A 360 18.83 -11.69 -24.37
N ARG A 361 18.24 -10.63 -24.93
CA ARG A 361 18.96 -9.62 -25.69
C ARG A 361 19.38 -8.48 -24.76
N PRO A 362 20.64 -8.02 -24.82
CA PRO A 362 21.04 -6.78 -24.20
C PRO A 362 20.40 -5.64 -24.99
N ASP A 363 19.19 -5.26 -24.62
CA ASP A 363 18.61 -4.01 -25.10
C ASP A 363 19.43 -2.84 -24.54
N GLN A 364 19.37 -1.67 -25.17
CA GLN A 364 19.87 -0.41 -24.63
C GLN A 364 19.01 0.07 -23.43
N ILE A 365 18.69 -0.82 -22.49
CA ILE A 365 17.88 -0.47 -21.33
C ILE A 365 18.75 0.37 -20.41
N GLU A 366 18.31 1.60 -20.16
CA GLU A 366 18.94 2.56 -19.25
C GLU A 366 18.95 2.06 -17.80
N GLN A 367 18.07 1.11 -17.47
CA GLN A 367 17.92 0.62 -16.10
C GLN A 367 18.94 -0.46 -15.73
N LEU A 368 19.50 -0.32 -14.53
CA LEU A 368 20.43 -1.27 -13.94
C LEU A 368 19.72 -2.59 -13.61
N LYS A 369 20.15 -3.67 -14.25
CA LYS A 369 19.78 -5.05 -13.92
C LYS A 369 20.47 -5.48 -12.62
N LEU A 370 19.69 -5.83 -11.59
CA LEU A 370 20.21 -6.13 -10.25
C LEU A 370 20.52 -7.61 -10.01
N LEU A 371 19.73 -8.48 -10.62
CA LEU A 371 19.88 -9.92 -10.56
C LEU A 371 20.39 -10.44 -11.90
N PRO A 372 21.24 -11.49 -11.93
CA PRO A 372 21.71 -12.07 -13.18
C PRO A 372 20.58 -12.68 -14.01
N THR A 373 20.89 -13.07 -15.25
CA THR A 373 19.93 -13.79 -16.09
C THR A 373 19.57 -15.15 -15.47
N LEU A 374 18.27 -15.45 -15.51
CA LEU A 374 17.68 -16.70 -15.03
C LEU A 374 18.33 -17.92 -15.70
N ASN A 375 18.58 -19.00 -14.96
CA ASN A 375 19.00 -20.27 -15.57
C ASN A 375 17.84 -20.92 -16.32
N PHE A 376 17.78 -20.68 -17.62
CA PHE A 376 16.70 -21.15 -18.50
C PHE A 376 16.61 -22.67 -18.65
N ASN A 377 17.66 -23.41 -18.26
CA ASN A 377 17.68 -24.87 -18.37
C ASN A 377 17.06 -25.57 -17.15
N ASN A 378 16.82 -24.86 -16.05
CA ASN A 378 16.17 -25.42 -14.87
C ASN A 378 14.66 -25.11 -14.91
N ILE A 379 13.84 -26.15 -15.02
CA ILE A 379 12.36 -26.07 -15.01
C ILE A 379 11.85 -25.45 -13.71
N THR A 380 12.41 -25.85 -12.56
CA THR A 380 12.04 -25.31 -11.24
C THR A 380 12.21 -23.80 -11.19
N THR A 381 13.26 -23.29 -11.86
CA THR A 381 13.56 -21.86 -11.91
C THR A 381 12.51 -21.09 -12.73
N TRP A 382 11.94 -21.68 -13.79
CA TRP A 382 10.82 -21.07 -14.52
C TRP A 382 9.56 -20.97 -13.67
N GLN A 383 9.25 -22.03 -12.93
CA GLN A 383 8.13 -22.05 -12.00
C GLN A 383 8.31 -20.98 -10.91
N ALA A 384 9.49 -20.93 -10.30
CA ALA A 384 9.82 -19.90 -9.32
C ALA A 384 9.71 -18.48 -9.90
N TRP A 385 10.15 -18.27 -11.14
CA TRP A 385 10.01 -16.97 -11.83
C TRP A 385 8.54 -16.57 -11.99
N SER A 386 7.70 -17.54 -12.40
CA SER A 386 6.26 -17.35 -12.54
C SER A 386 5.60 -16.96 -11.22
N MET A 387 5.98 -17.65 -10.13
CA MET A 387 5.55 -17.34 -8.77
C MET A 387 5.97 -15.94 -8.36
N MET A 388 7.23 -15.56 -8.60
CA MET A 388 7.75 -14.23 -8.25
C MET A 388 7.04 -13.11 -9.02
N ARG A 389 6.70 -13.34 -10.29
CA ARG A 389 5.92 -12.42 -11.12
C ARG A 389 4.50 -12.27 -10.60
N ALA A 390 3.83 -13.37 -10.26
CA ALA A 390 2.51 -13.35 -9.64
C ALA A 390 2.55 -12.54 -8.32
N ILE A 391 3.50 -12.85 -7.44
CA ILE A 391 3.74 -12.13 -6.18
C ILE A 391 3.96 -10.64 -6.43
N SER A 392 4.81 -10.27 -7.39
CA SER A 392 5.14 -8.86 -7.67
C SER A 392 3.95 -8.07 -8.20
N PHE A 393 3.12 -8.69 -9.05
CA PHE A 393 1.89 -8.08 -9.57
C PHE A 393 0.86 -7.87 -8.45
N ASP A 394 0.71 -8.88 -7.60
CA ASP A 394 -0.27 -8.99 -6.52
C ASP A 394 0.25 -8.41 -5.18
N TYR A 395 1.44 -7.83 -5.17
CA TYR A 395 2.08 -7.35 -3.95
C TYR A 395 1.24 -6.28 -3.25
N GLY A 396 0.97 -6.44 -1.95
CA GLY A 396 0.14 -5.49 -1.20
C GLY A 396 -1.33 -5.51 -1.59
N GLN A 397 -1.87 -6.67 -1.99
CA GLN A 397 -3.24 -6.78 -2.48
C GLN A 397 -4.29 -6.19 -1.53
N THR A 398 -4.12 -6.38 -0.22
CA THR A 398 -5.00 -5.80 0.80
C THR A 398 -4.97 -4.27 0.76
N TYR A 399 -3.78 -3.67 0.63
CA TYR A 399 -3.62 -2.21 0.53
C TYR A 399 -4.15 -1.69 -0.81
N ASN A 400 -3.92 -2.42 -1.89
CA ASN A 400 -4.49 -2.12 -3.21
C ASN A 400 -6.02 -2.10 -3.17
N LEU A 401 -6.66 -3.03 -2.46
CA LEU A 401 -8.12 -3.04 -2.31
C LEU A 401 -8.64 -1.81 -1.55
N ARG A 402 -7.93 -1.36 -0.51
CA ARG A 402 -8.26 -0.10 0.22
C ARG A 402 -8.17 1.11 -0.72
N THR A 403 -7.08 1.18 -1.46
CA THR A 403 -6.83 2.24 -2.44
C THR A 403 -7.87 2.22 -3.57
N GLN A 404 -8.21 1.05 -4.10
CA GLN A 404 -9.27 0.91 -5.11
C GLN A 404 -10.61 1.39 -4.58
N GLY A 405 -11.01 0.98 -3.36
CA GLY A 405 -12.25 1.47 -2.73
C GLY A 405 -12.27 2.98 -2.56
N PHE A 406 -11.14 3.58 -2.17
CA PHE A 406 -10.98 5.03 -2.07
C PHE A 406 -11.10 5.72 -3.44
N TYR A 407 -10.31 5.32 -4.43
CA TYR A 407 -10.33 5.90 -5.78
C TYR A 407 -11.66 5.66 -6.51
N SER A 408 -12.36 4.57 -6.20
CA SER A 408 -13.71 4.32 -6.66
C SER A 408 -14.67 5.45 -6.23
N LEU A 409 -14.55 5.94 -5.01
CA LEU A 409 -15.35 7.06 -4.50
C LEU A 409 -14.85 8.40 -5.06
N CYS A 410 -13.54 8.60 -5.18
CA CYS A 410 -12.99 9.77 -5.88
C CYS A 410 -13.45 9.83 -7.34
N PHE A 411 -13.62 8.69 -8.00
CA PHE A 411 -14.15 8.61 -9.36
C PHE A 411 -15.63 9.02 -9.45
N LEU A 412 -16.42 8.79 -8.40
CA LEU A 412 -17.78 9.37 -8.35
C LEU A 412 -17.72 10.89 -8.18
N GLY A 413 -16.83 11.39 -7.32
CA GLY A 413 -16.55 12.83 -7.20
C GLY A 413 -16.09 13.45 -8.52
N PHE A 414 -15.25 12.75 -9.27
CA PHE A 414 -14.79 13.11 -10.62
C PHE A 414 -15.96 13.33 -11.58
N ILE A 415 -16.94 12.42 -11.59
CA ILE A 415 -18.15 12.54 -12.41
C ILE A 415 -18.97 13.77 -12.00
N VAL A 416 -19.19 13.97 -10.70
CA VAL A 416 -19.95 15.12 -10.18
C VAL A 416 -19.28 16.44 -10.57
N LEU A 417 -17.96 16.53 -10.46
CA LEU A 417 -17.21 17.73 -10.84
C LEU A 417 -17.25 18.00 -12.34
N ILE A 418 -17.25 16.96 -13.18
CA ILE A 418 -17.46 17.12 -14.63
C ILE A 418 -18.84 17.74 -14.87
N PHE A 419 -19.91 17.17 -14.30
CA PHE A 419 -21.26 17.73 -14.47
C PHE A 419 -21.35 19.17 -13.98
N LEU A 420 -20.80 19.48 -12.80
CA LEU A 420 -20.78 20.83 -12.27
C LEU A 420 -20.03 21.79 -13.20
N SER A 421 -18.87 21.38 -13.73
CA SER A 421 -18.13 22.21 -14.70
C SER A 421 -18.91 22.46 -15.99
N LEU A 422 -19.71 21.51 -16.46
CA LEU A 422 -20.59 21.70 -17.61
C LEU A 422 -21.71 22.68 -17.30
N LEU A 423 -22.32 22.60 -16.10
CA LEU A 423 -23.32 23.56 -15.64
C LEU A 423 -22.75 24.98 -15.55
N LEU A 424 -21.50 25.14 -15.10
CA LEU A 424 -20.79 26.42 -15.08
C LEU A 424 -20.51 26.95 -16.49
N ILE A 425 -20.07 26.07 -17.40
CA ILE A 425 -19.79 26.47 -18.80
C ILE A 425 -21.07 26.93 -19.49
N LEU A 426 -22.18 26.22 -19.27
CA LEU A 426 -23.49 26.52 -19.83
C LEU A 426 -24.26 27.62 -19.08
N ASP A 427 -23.64 28.23 -18.07
CA ASP A 427 -24.18 29.35 -17.29
C ASP A 427 -25.48 29.01 -16.52
N PHE A 428 -25.67 27.74 -16.15
CA PHE A 428 -26.76 27.31 -15.26
C PHE A 428 -26.45 27.54 -13.77
N VAL A 429 -25.17 27.65 -13.44
CA VAL A 429 -24.68 27.91 -12.09
C VAL A 429 -23.73 29.09 -12.18
N HIS A 430 -23.90 30.07 -11.29
CA HIS A 430 -22.99 31.19 -11.16
C HIS A 430 -22.17 31.01 -9.88
N LEU A 431 -20.86 31.07 -10.02
CA LEU A 431 -19.92 31.06 -8.90
C LEU A 431 -19.11 32.36 -8.95
N ASP A 432 -18.83 32.92 -7.78
CA ASP A 432 -17.86 34.00 -7.68
C ASP A 432 -16.43 33.50 -7.95
N LEU A 433 -15.49 34.42 -8.11
CA LEU A 433 -14.08 34.07 -8.39
C LEU A 433 -13.47 33.22 -7.27
N PHE A 434 -13.84 33.49 -6.02
CA PHE A 434 -13.33 32.76 -4.85
C PHE A 434 -13.77 31.29 -4.87
N GLN A 435 -15.06 31.04 -5.05
CA GLN A 435 -15.66 29.72 -5.21
C GLN A 435 -15.08 28.98 -6.42
N LEU A 436 -14.87 29.67 -7.54
CA LEU A 436 -14.29 29.09 -8.74
C LEU A 436 -12.86 28.60 -8.51
N ILE A 437 -12.02 29.38 -7.80
CA ILE A 437 -10.64 28.98 -7.47
C ILE A 437 -10.64 27.74 -6.57
N LEU A 438 -11.42 27.74 -5.47
CA LEU A 438 -11.47 26.60 -4.54
C LEU A 438 -12.00 25.33 -5.21
N LEU A 439 -13.04 25.46 -6.03
CA LEU A 439 -13.56 24.34 -6.82
C LEU A 439 -12.53 23.85 -7.85
N GLY A 440 -11.81 24.77 -8.48
CA GLY A 440 -10.74 24.47 -9.42
C GLY A 440 -9.60 23.67 -8.79
N GLU A 441 -9.14 24.07 -7.60
CA GLU A 441 -8.14 23.32 -6.82
C GLU A 441 -8.61 21.91 -6.49
N LEU A 442 -9.85 21.78 -6.02
CA LEU A 442 -10.45 20.48 -5.72
C LEU A 442 -10.55 19.60 -6.96
N ALA A 443 -10.96 20.18 -8.09
CA ALA A 443 -11.02 19.48 -9.36
C ALA A 443 -9.64 19.04 -9.83
N ILE A 444 -8.63 19.90 -9.81
CA ILE A 444 -7.26 19.52 -10.19
C ILE A 444 -6.77 18.35 -9.35
N MET A 445 -7.02 18.38 -8.04
CA MET A 445 -6.70 17.27 -7.14
C MET A 445 -7.45 15.99 -7.54
N ILE A 446 -8.79 15.97 -7.45
CA ILE A 446 -9.56 14.74 -7.67
C ILE A 446 -9.35 14.22 -9.10
N LEU A 447 -9.48 15.09 -10.11
CA LEU A 447 -9.34 14.71 -11.51
C LEU A 447 -7.91 14.28 -11.83
N GLY A 448 -6.91 15.04 -11.39
CA GLY A 448 -5.50 14.74 -11.65
C GLY A 448 -5.05 13.43 -11.00
N PHE A 449 -5.32 13.26 -9.70
CA PHE A 449 -4.94 12.04 -8.98
C PHE A 449 -5.67 10.81 -9.53
N THR A 450 -6.98 10.92 -9.84
CA THR A 450 -7.76 9.79 -10.38
C THR A 450 -7.32 9.41 -11.79
N ALA A 451 -7.11 10.40 -12.68
CA ALA A 451 -6.63 10.14 -14.03
C ALA A 451 -5.23 9.50 -14.03
N TYR A 452 -4.32 9.98 -13.17
CA TYR A 452 -2.99 9.40 -13.05
C TYR A 452 -3.05 7.97 -12.47
N TYR A 453 -3.86 7.73 -11.44
CA TYR A 453 -4.09 6.39 -10.89
C TYR A 453 -4.58 5.39 -11.95
N LEU A 454 -5.55 5.81 -12.77
CA LEU A 454 -6.05 5.01 -13.88
C LEU A 454 -4.96 4.73 -14.94
N ALA A 455 -4.14 5.72 -15.27
CA ALA A 455 -3.02 5.55 -16.20
C ALA A 455 -1.97 4.57 -15.66
N LEU A 456 -1.66 4.62 -14.36
CA LEU A 456 -0.78 3.64 -13.71
C LEU A 456 -1.39 2.23 -13.76
N GLY A 457 -2.69 2.09 -13.51
CA GLY A 457 -3.42 0.83 -13.64
C GLY A 457 -3.36 0.25 -15.07
N ALA A 458 -3.55 1.10 -16.09
CA ALA A 458 -3.39 0.71 -17.48
C ALA A 458 -1.95 0.26 -17.78
N LYS A 459 -0.94 1.00 -17.29
CA LYS A 459 0.47 0.63 -17.43
C LYS A 459 0.78 -0.72 -16.77
N LEU A 460 0.24 -0.99 -15.58
CA LEU A 460 0.43 -2.26 -14.88
C LEU A 460 -0.04 -3.44 -15.74
N ASN A 461 -1.18 -3.31 -16.40
CA ASN A 461 -1.72 -4.34 -17.28
C ASN A 461 -0.80 -4.63 -18.49
N THR A 462 -0.05 -3.65 -19.00
CA THR A 462 0.88 -3.85 -20.13
C THR A 462 2.11 -4.70 -19.78
N TYR A 463 2.48 -4.81 -18.49
CA TYR A 463 3.60 -5.67 -18.09
C TYR A 463 3.32 -7.16 -18.31
N LEU A 464 2.05 -7.58 -18.25
CA LEU A 464 1.67 -8.97 -18.54
C LEU A 464 1.96 -9.30 -20.02
N ASP A 465 1.57 -8.40 -20.92
CA ASP A 465 1.82 -8.56 -22.35
C ASP A 465 3.34 -8.57 -22.65
N GLN A 466 4.13 -7.72 -21.97
CA GLN A 466 5.59 -7.70 -22.11
C GLN A 466 6.25 -8.99 -21.62
N CYS A 467 5.77 -9.55 -20.51
CA CYS A 467 6.27 -10.83 -20.00
C CYS A 467 5.95 -11.97 -20.98
N GLU A 468 4.75 -11.98 -21.55
CA GLU A 468 4.35 -12.97 -22.57
C GLU A 468 5.29 -12.92 -23.79
N VAL A 469 5.55 -11.72 -24.33
CA VAL A 469 6.47 -11.55 -25.48
C VAL A 469 7.87 -12.03 -25.13
N ALA A 470 8.38 -11.68 -23.94
CA ALA A 470 9.72 -12.12 -23.52
C ALA A 470 9.83 -13.64 -23.36
N LEU A 471 8.78 -14.32 -22.88
CA LEU A 471 8.76 -15.79 -22.85
C LEU A 471 8.68 -16.41 -24.24
N GLN A 472 7.90 -15.82 -25.16
CA GLN A 472 7.82 -16.27 -26.55
C GLN A 472 9.18 -16.16 -27.26
N ASP A 473 9.94 -15.10 -26.98
CA ASP A 473 11.30 -14.94 -27.50
C ASP A 473 12.22 -16.07 -27.01
N VAL A 474 12.18 -16.41 -25.71
CA VAL A 474 12.98 -17.52 -25.15
C VAL A 474 12.54 -18.86 -25.74
N LYS A 475 11.23 -19.09 -25.85
CA LYS A 475 10.65 -20.29 -26.47
C LYS A 475 11.11 -20.46 -27.91
N SER A 476 11.14 -19.38 -28.69
CA SER A 476 11.57 -19.43 -30.09
C SER A 476 13.00 -19.92 -30.25
N ILE A 477 13.90 -19.54 -29.34
CA ILE A 477 15.30 -19.98 -29.32
C ILE A 477 15.38 -21.50 -29.07
N TYR A 478 14.65 -22.02 -28.09
CA TYR A 478 14.62 -23.47 -27.82
C TYR A 478 14.00 -24.26 -28.97
N GLN A 479 12.96 -23.74 -29.62
CA GLN A 479 12.37 -24.37 -30.81
C GLN A 479 13.34 -24.42 -31.98
N ASP A 480 14.12 -23.36 -32.20
CA ASP A 480 15.15 -23.33 -33.23
C ASP A 480 16.30 -24.31 -32.93
N LEU A 481 16.74 -24.40 -31.66
CA LEU A 481 17.73 -25.39 -31.23
C LEU A 481 17.23 -26.83 -31.41
N LEU A 482 15.95 -27.09 -31.10
CA LEU A 482 15.32 -28.39 -31.31
C LEU A 482 15.25 -28.75 -32.81
N ARG A 483 14.86 -27.79 -33.65
CA ARG A 483 14.81 -27.99 -35.11
C ARG A 483 16.18 -28.30 -35.71
N MET A 484 17.23 -27.68 -35.16
CA MET A 484 18.61 -27.81 -35.63
C MET A 484 19.44 -28.80 -34.79
N LYS A 485 18.79 -29.72 -34.06
CA LYS A 485 19.47 -30.54 -33.05
C LYS A 485 20.60 -31.38 -33.64
N ASP A 486 20.36 -32.00 -34.80
CA ASP A 486 21.33 -32.89 -35.47
C ASP A 486 22.57 -32.07 -35.87
N VAL A 487 22.36 -30.85 -36.39
CA VAL A 487 23.43 -29.95 -36.80
C VAL A 487 24.24 -29.43 -35.60
N TYR A 488 23.57 -29.01 -34.53
CA TYR A 488 24.23 -28.36 -33.40
C TYR A 488 24.83 -29.35 -32.41
N PHE A 489 24.18 -30.47 -32.14
CA PHE A 489 24.60 -31.43 -31.10
C PHE A 489 25.24 -32.70 -31.69
N GLU A 490 24.72 -33.25 -32.80
CA GLU A 490 25.28 -34.49 -33.39
C GLU A 490 26.49 -34.19 -34.28
N GLU A 491 26.39 -33.20 -35.17
CA GLU A 491 27.52 -32.72 -36.00
C GLU A 491 28.44 -31.74 -35.24
N ASN A 492 28.06 -31.35 -34.01
CA ASN A 492 28.75 -30.39 -33.16
C ASN A 492 29.10 -29.04 -33.85
N LYS A 493 28.28 -28.57 -34.79
CA LYS A 493 28.50 -27.25 -35.42
C LYS A 493 28.13 -26.13 -34.46
N GLU A 494 28.95 -25.08 -34.43
CA GLU A 494 28.71 -23.90 -33.60
C GLU A 494 27.70 -22.95 -34.27
N PRO A 495 26.64 -22.51 -33.56
CA PRO A 495 25.73 -21.49 -34.07
C PRO A 495 26.45 -20.16 -34.30
N GLN A 496 26.13 -19.47 -35.40
CA GLN A 496 26.66 -18.12 -35.66
C GLN A 496 26.07 -17.08 -34.72
N ASN A 497 24.81 -17.25 -34.33
CA ASN A 497 24.14 -16.35 -33.40
C ASN A 497 24.68 -16.57 -31.98
N TYR A 498 25.19 -15.50 -31.36
CA TYR A 498 25.81 -15.54 -30.03
C TYR A 498 24.87 -16.10 -28.94
N ILE A 499 23.59 -15.77 -28.99
CA ILE A 499 22.58 -16.25 -28.03
C ILE A 499 22.41 -17.76 -28.18
N HIS A 500 22.21 -18.24 -29.41
CA HIS A 500 22.06 -19.67 -29.68
C HIS A 500 23.30 -20.45 -29.24
N LYS A 501 24.50 -19.89 -29.48
CA LYS A 501 25.75 -20.47 -28.99
C LYS A 501 25.78 -20.60 -27.47
N LYS A 502 25.32 -19.59 -26.72
CA LYS A 502 25.25 -19.66 -25.25
C LYS A 502 24.25 -20.71 -24.76
N PHE A 503 23.06 -20.79 -25.35
CA PHE A 503 22.08 -21.81 -24.98
C PHE A 503 22.56 -23.23 -25.33
N LYS A 504 23.18 -23.41 -26.50
CA LYS A 504 23.84 -24.67 -26.87
C LYS A 504 24.88 -25.07 -25.81
N GLN A 505 25.76 -24.15 -25.40
CA GLN A 505 26.79 -24.41 -24.38
C GLN A 505 26.19 -24.87 -23.04
N LEU A 506 25.05 -24.30 -22.64
CA LEU A 506 24.38 -24.70 -21.41
C LEU A 506 23.75 -26.10 -21.48
N LEU A 507 23.43 -26.58 -22.69
CA LEU A 507 22.83 -27.90 -22.93
C LEU A 507 23.84 -28.99 -23.31
N GLN A 508 25.11 -28.63 -23.57
CA GLN A 508 26.13 -29.56 -24.08
C GLN A 508 26.43 -30.76 -23.16
N ASN A 509 26.16 -30.61 -21.86
CA ASN A 509 26.43 -31.65 -20.86
C ASN A 509 25.23 -32.57 -20.61
N GLU A 510 24.08 -32.29 -21.22
CA GLU A 510 22.85 -33.07 -21.01
C GLU A 510 22.85 -34.32 -21.88
N SER A 511 22.61 -35.49 -21.27
CA SER A 511 22.59 -36.77 -21.98
C SER A 511 21.39 -36.94 -22.92
N GLN A 512 20.28 -36.26 -22.62
CA GLN A 512 19.02 -36.31 -23.37
C GLN A 512 18.57 -34.91 -23.78
N VAL A 513 19.42 -34.19 -24.53
CA VAL A 513 19.20 -32.80 -24.95
C VAL A 513 17.79 -32.58 -25.55
N GLU A 514 17.32 -33.49 -26.40
CA GLU A 514 16.01 -33.37 -27.05
C GLU A 514 14.86 -33.38 -26.04
N GLU A 515 14.90 -34.27 -25.05
CA GLU A 515 13.88 -34.38 -24.00
C GLU A 515 13.90 -33.16 -23.08
N VAL A 516 15.10 -32.71 -22.71
CA VAL A 516 15.30 -31.49 -21.90
C VAL A 516 14.73 -30.26 -22.62
N ILE A 517 15.06 -30.06 -23.90
CA ILE A 517 14.53 -28.93 -24.68
C ILE A 517 13.00 -28.99 -24.78
N LYS A 518 12.43 -30.17 -25.06
CA LYS A 518 10.96 -30.33 -25.13
C LYS A 518 10.29 -30.01 -23.80
N SER A 519 10.88 -30.43 -22.68
CA SER A 519 10.36 -30.14 -21.34
C SER A 519 10.42 -28.64 -21.02
N ILE A 520 11.50 -27.95 -21.38
CA ILE A 520 11.61 -26.49 -21.20
C ILE A 520 10.58 -25.75 -22.07
N ILE A 521 10.39 -26.17 -23.33
CA ILE A 521 9.37 -25.57 -24.22
C ILE A 521 7.97 -25.73 -23.62
N GLN A 522 7.66 -26.91 -23.08
CA GLN A 522 6.37 -27.18 -22.45
C GLN A 522 6.16 -26.28 -21.22
N GLU A 523 7.16 -26.16 -20.35
CA GLU A 523 7.09 -25.28 -19.17
C GLU A 523 6.92 -23.80 -19.58
N LEU A 524 7.61 -23.34 -20.63
CA LEU A 524 7.43 -21.99 -21.17
C LEU A 524 6.00 -21.78 -21.70
N ASP A 525 5.42 -22.78 -22.38
CA ASP A 525 4.03 -22.73 -22.84
C ASP A 525 3.03 -22.65 -21.69
N ASP A 526 3.26 -23.41 -20.62
CA ASP A 526 2.41 -23.38 -19.44
C ASP A 526 2.51 -22.02 -18.73
N ASN A 527 3.71 -21.43 -18.64
CA ASN A 527 3.89 -20.08 -18.11
C ASN A 527 3.22 -18.99 -18.96
N ILE A 528 3.29 -19.10 -20.29
CA ILE A 528 2.56 -18.20 -21.21
C ILE A 528 1.05 -18.33 -20.98
N ARG A 529 0.51 -19.55 -20.85
CA ARG A 529 -0.91 -19.77 -20.56
C ARG A 529 -1.32 -19.17 -19.22
N ILE A 530 -0.49 -19.29 -18.18
CA ILE A 530 -0.73 -18.66 -16.87
C ILE A 530 -0.80 -17.14 -17.00
N ILE A 531 0.13 -16.51 -17.75
CA ILE A 531 0.13 -15.06 -17.97
C ILE A 531 -1.13 -14.63 -18.74
N GLN A 532 -1.52 -15.37 -19.78
CA GLN A 532 -2.75 -15.09 -20.53
C GLN A 532 -3.99 -15.25 -19.65
N TYR A 533 -4.02 -16.26 -18.78
CA TYR A 533 -5.09 -16.44 -17.80
C TYR A 533 -5.15 -15.25 -16.84
N ASP A 534 -4.03 -14.79 -16.30
CA ASP A 534 -3.97 -13.63 -15.41
C ASP A 534 -4.38 -12.34 -16.12
N SER A 535 -3.94 -12.11 -17.36
CA SER A 535 -4.31 -10.91 -18.14
C SER A 535 -5.81 -10.82 -18.40
N ARG A 536 -6.49 -11.96 -18.48
CA ARG A 536 -7.95 -12.05 -18.67
C ARG A 536 -8.72 -11.99 -17.36
N ASN A 537 -8.33 -12.79 -16.38
CA ASN A 537 -9.11 -13.00 -15.15
C ASN A 537 -8.70 -12.07 -14.01
N ASN A 538 -7.40 -11.79 -13.89
CA ASN A 538 -6.79 -11.02 -12.82
C ASN A 538 -6.14 -9.69 -13.27
N PRO A 539 -6.64 -8.96 -14.29
CA PRO A 539 -6.05 -7.66 -14.60
C PRO A 539 -6.35 -6.65 -13.49
N PHE A 540 -5.61 -5.55 -13.47
CA PHE A 540 -5.99 -4.39 -12.70
C PHE A 540 -7.34 -3.85 -13.21
N LYS A 541 -8.31 -3.76 -12.28
CA LYS A 541 -9.68 -3.34 -12.54
C LYS A 541 -10.06 -2.18 -11.60
N LEU A 542 -10.95 -1.31 -12.07
CA LEU A 542 -11.72 -0.39 -11.23
C LEU A 542 -13.20 -0.70 -11.46
N TYR A 543 -13.98 -0.93 -10.39
CA TYR A 543 -15.38 -1.38 -10.49
C TYR A 543 -15.60 -2.61 -11.39
N GLY A 544 -14.63 -3.54 -11.41
CA GLY A 544 -14.68 -4.72 -12.26
C GLY A 544 -14.30 -4.50 -13.73
N ILE A 545 -14.10 -3.26 -14.16
CA ILE A 545 -13.71 -2.91 -15.53
C ILE A 545 -12.19 -2.93 -15.65
N LYS A 546 -11.65 -3.71 -16.61
CA LYS A 546 -10.22 -3.72 -16.94
C LYS A 546 -9.79 -2.35 -17.46
N ILE A 547 -8.87 -1.69 -16.77
CA ILE A 547 -8.37 -0.39 -17.17
C ILE A 547 -7.27 -0.55 -18.24
N THR A 548 -7.48 0.05 -19.41
CA THR A 548 -6.54 -0.02 -20.56
C THR A 548 -6.28 1.37 -21.11
N PHE A 549 -5.13 1.58 -21.76
CA PHE A 549 -4.83 2.86 -22.40
C PHE A 549 -5.85 3.23 -23.48
N ASN A 550 -6.40 2.26 -24.19
CA ASN A 550 -7.44 2.50 -25.19
C ASN A 550 -8.72 3.03 -24.54
N LEU A 551 -9.16 2.44 -23.42
CA LEU A 551 -10.30 2.94 -22.65
C LEU A 551 -10.09 4.38 -22.17
N LEU A 552 -8.89 4.69 -21.65
CA LEU A 552 -8.56 6.04 -21.17
C LEU A 552 -8.51 7.06 -22.31
N LYS A 553 -7.95 6.70 -23.47
CA LYS A 553 -7.95 7.56 -24.67
C LYS A 553 -9.39 7.83 -25.15
N SER A 554 -10.23 6.80 -25.23
CA SER A 554 -11.63 6.95 -25.62
C SER A 554 -12.41 7.84 -24.64
N ALA A 555 -12.18 7.68 -23.33
CA ALA A 555 -12.79 8.54 -22.31
C ALA A 555 -12.32 10.00 -22.44
N ALA A 556 -11.02 10.23 -22.63
CA ALA A 556 -10.45 11.57 -22.81
C ALA A 556 -11.02 12.26 -24.05
N VAL A 557 -11.12 11.56 -25.18
CA VAL A 557 -11.74 12.07 -26.41
C VAL A 557 -13.21 12.41 -26.17
N GLY A 558 -13.99 11.50 -25.56
CA GLY A 558 -15.40 11.73 -25.26
C GLY A 558 -15.63 12.96 -24.38
N LEU A 559 -14.86 13.09 -23.30
CA LEU A 559 -14.91 14.29 -22.44
C LEU A 559 -14.56 15.55 -23.22
N SER A 560 -13.48 15.52 -24.02
CA SER A 560 -13.02 16.68 -24.79
C SER A 560 -14.07 17.16 -25.80
N THR A 561 -14.79 16.22 -26.43
CA THR A 561 -15.91 16.52 -27.33
C THR A 561 -17.07 17.19 -26.58
N ILE A 562 -17.45 16.68 -25.41
CA ILE A 562 -18.52 17.28 -24.58
C ILE A 562 -18.13 18.70 -24.18
N TYR A 563 -16.92 18.91 -23.66
CA TYR A 563 -16.43 20.23 -23.26
C TYR A 563 -16.38 21.20 -24.44
N SER A 564 -15.89 20.76 -25.60
CA SER A 564 -15.81 21.59 -26.80
C SER A 564 -17.21 22.03 -27.28
N TYR A 565 -18.18 21.11 -27.26
CA TYR A 565 -19.57 21.43 -27.60
C TYR A 565 -20.18 22.43 -26.59
N SER A 566 -20.01 22.21 -25.29
CA SER A 566 -20.53 23.12 -24.26
C SER A 566 -19.92 24.52 -24.36
N LEU A 567 -18.62 24.62 -24.63
CA LEU A 567 -17.96 25.90 -24.88
C LEU A 567 -18.53 26.59 -26.13
N GLN A 568 -18.69 25.84 -27.22
CA GLN A 568 -19.29 26.35 -28.46
C GLN A 568 -20.70 26.92 -28.20
N GLN A 569 -21.55 26.21 -27.45
CA GLN A 569 -22.89 26.67 -27.08
C GLN A 569 -22.85 27.97 -26.26
N ARG A 570 -21.97 28.05 -25.26
CA ARG A 570 -21.78 29.27 -24.47
C ARG A 570 -21.43 30.46 -25.37
N PHE A 571 -20.50 30.30 -26.31
CA PHE A 571 -20.12 31.38 -27.23
C PHE A 571 -21.24 31.79 -28.19
N MET A 572 -22.14 30.87 -28.58
CA MET A 572 -23.31 31.23 -29.40
C MET A 572 -24.33 32.07 -28.62
N ASN A 573 -24.48 31.82 -27.32
CA ASN A 573 -25.45 32.50 -26.45
C ASN A 573 -24.99 33.89 -25.95
N ILE A 574 -23.71 34.25 -26.14
CA ILE A 574 -23.14 35.56 -25.73
C ILE A 574 -23.46 36.68 -26.77
N LYS A 575 -24.23 36.38 -27.82
CA LYS A 575 -24.75 37.38 -28.76
C LYS A 575 -26.00 38.05 -28.23
#